data_AF-A0A7W1K531-F1
#
_entry.id   AF-A0A7W1K531-F1
#
_cell.length_a   1.000
_cell.length_b   1.000
_cell.length_c   1.000
_cell.angle_alpha   90.00
_cell.angle_beta   90.00
_cell.angle_gamma   90.00
#
_symmetry.space_group_name_H-M   'P 1'
#
loop_
_entity.id
_entity.type
_entity.pdbx_description
1 polymer ?
#
loop_
_entity_poly.entity_id
_entity_poly.type
_entity_poly.pdbx_seq_one_letter_code
_entity_poly.pdbx_strand_id
1 'polypeptide(L)'
;MRLRIEVEALRRERIRLEAGVGRARQEIAALAADDPVVLRDALRGAEEGRGAAEAELVSAEESLAQAGETHRSAAEAARIARERHARGNRAWRDSATEVDRLRRESEEEDRARLDLERRIGEAERIVSEGHAMRPEDAVASLGEEDSVESLQRRSDLVVRRLGLLGRVNLLAVGELQALQYRHDFMVRELEDVRGARRDLQDVIADVDRRIAELFEAAFHDVAAAFSGLFATLFPGGEGRLTLTDPDDPLGAGIEVEARPGGKRVKRLSLLSGGERSLAALALLFAVFTARPSPFYLMDEVEAALDDVNLTRFLEAAKGFAATSQILIVTHQKRTMETADVLYGVAMRGDGASTVISQRLAEVPAV
;
A
#
# COMPACT_ATOMS: atom_id res chain seq x y z
N MET A 1 65.72 -135.28 67.60
CA MET A 1 64.92 -134.24 66.93
C MET A 1 65.56 -133.71 65.64
N ARG A 2 66.90 -133.58 65.54
CA ARG A 2 67.62 -133.17 64.30
C ARG A 2 67.50 -134.12 63.10
N LEU A 3 67.66 -135.44 63.28
CA LEU A 3 67.58 -136.43 62.18
C LEU A 3 66.19 -136.53 61.51
N ARG A 4 65.11 -136.19 62.23
CA ARG A 4 63.73 -136.24 61.70
C ARG A 4 63.44 -135.09 60.73
N ILE A 5 64.09 -133.94 60.95
CA ILE A 5 63.98 -132.74 60.11
C ILE A 5 64.78 -132.91 58.82
N GLU A 6 65.97 -133.50 58.90
CA GLU A 6 66.83 -133.77 57.74
C GLU A 6 66.20 -134.80 56.78
N VAL A 7 65.56 -135.83 57.33
CA VAL A 7 64.77 -136.80 56.54
C VAL A 7 63.54 -136.15 55.89
N GLU A 8 62.86 -135.23 56.56
CA GLU A 8 61.76 -134.48 55.93
C GLU A 8 62.23 -133.52 54.84
N ALA A 9 63.38 -132.86 55.03
CA ALA A 9 63.97 -131.98 54.03
C ALA A 9 64.35 -132.75 52.75
N LEU A 10 65.04 -133.88 52.91
CA LEU A 10 65.37 -134.77 51.79
C LEU A 10 64.13 -135.39 51.14
N ARG A 11 63.05 -135.67 51.90
CA ARG A 11 61.77 -136.11 51.33
C ARG A 11 61.09 -135.02 50.50
N ARG A 12 61.09 -133.77 50.98
CA ARG A 12 60.54 -132.63 50.23
C ARG A 12 61.35 -132.35 48.98
N GLU A 13 62.67 -132.45 49.06
CA GLU A 13 63.56 -132.29 47.92
C GLU A 13 63.39 -133.41 46.90
N ARG A 14 63.22 -134.65 47.37
CA ARG A 14 62.86 -135.78 46.49
C ARG A 14 61.52 -135.56 45.81
N ILE A 15 60.48 -135.12 46.52
CA ILE A 15 59.17 -134.83 45.93
C ILE A 15 59.27 -133.67 44.92
N ARG A 16 60.08 -132.64 45.21
CA ARG A 16 60.28 -131.50 44.30
C ARG A 16 61.02 -131.92 43.03
N LEU A 17 62.04 -132.76 43.17
CA LEU A 17 62.76 -133.36 42.04
C LEU A 17 61.87 -134.36 41.28
N GLU A 18 61.06 -135.18 41.95
CA GLU A 18 60.08 -136.09 41.33
C GLU A 18 59.00 -135.31 40.57
N ALA A 19 58.54 -134.18 41.09
CA ALA A 19 57.60 -133.28 40.40
C ALA A 19 58.26 -132.51 39.25
N GLY A 20 59.54 -132.15 39.38
CA GLY A 20 60.35 -131.59 38.29
C GLY A 20 60.57 -132.60 37.16
N VAL A 21 60.91 -133.85 37.51
CA VAL A 21 61.02 -134.97 36.58
C VAL A 21 59.66 -135.30 35.96
N GLY A 22 58.56 -135.19 36.72
CA GLY A 22 57.20 -135.37 36.22
C GLY A 22 56.80 -134.30 35.19
N ARG A 23 57.06 -133.02 35.47
CA ARG A 23 56.83 -131.92 34.51
C ARG A 23 57.72 -132.03 33.28
N ALA A 24 59.01 -132.30 33.46
CA ALA A 24 59.92 -132.54 32.36
C ALA A 24 59.50 -133.77 31.53
N ARG A 25 59.00 -134.84 32.16
CA ARG A 25 58.43 -136.00 31.45
C ARG A 25 57.14 -135.67 30.73
N GLN A 26 56.29 -134.79 31.26
CA GLN A 26 55.09 -134.32 30.56
C GLN A 26 55.42 -133.39 29.39
N GLU A 27 56.41 -132.50 29.53
CA GLU A 27 56.93 -131.70 28.41
C GLU A 27 57.60 -132.61 27.37
N ILE A 28 58.41 -133.58 27.78
CA ILE A 28 59.02 -134.57 26.87
C ILE A 28 57.94 -135.43 26.20
N ALA A 29 56.87 -135.83 26.91
CA ALA A 29 55.78 -136.61 26.33
C ALA A 29 54.89 -135.76 25.40
N ALA A 30 54.66 -134.49 25.71
CA ALA A 30 53.96 -133.56 24.83
C ALA A 30 54.78 -133.26 23.56
N LEU A 31 56.08 -133.02 23.72
CA LEU A 31 57.04 -132.84 22.62
C LEU A 31 57.34 -134.14 21.85
N ALA A 32 57.09 -135.32 22.43
CA ALA A 32 57.20 -136.63 21.77
C ALA A 32 55.87 -137.10 21.13
N ALA A 33 54.73 -136.52 21.54
CA ALA A 33 53.43 -136.71 20.93
C ALA A 33 53.19 -135.75 19.75
N ASP A 34 53.81 -134.56 19.79
CA ASP A 34 53.90 -133.66 18.66
C ASP A 34 55.03 -134.11 17.72
N ASP A 35 54.68 -134.34 16.45
CA ASP A 35 55.64 -134.70 15.41
C ASP A 35 56.71 -133.59 15.31
N PRO A 36 58.02 -133.89 15.45
CA PRO A 36 59.09 -132.89 15.35
C PRO A 36 59.10 -132.10 14.03
N VAL A 37 58.37 -132.55 13.01
CA VAL A 37 58.11 -131.79 11.78
C VAL A 37 57.15 -130.61 12.04
N VAL A 38 56.06 -130.80 12.77
CA VAL A 38 55.02 -129.77 13.00
C VAL A 38 55.55 -128.60 13.84
N LEU A 39 56.33 -128.89 14.88
CA LEU A 39 56.96 -127.84 15.71
C LEU A 39 58.01 -127.05 14.94
N ARG A 40 58.77 -127.69 14.04
CA ARG A 40 59.73 -127.00 13.16
C ARG A 40 59.02 -126.13 12.12
N ASP A 41 57.89 -126.58 11.58
CA ASP A 41 57.10 -125.79 10.63
C ASP A 41 56.39 -124.62 11.33
N ALA A 42 55.93 -124.78 12.57
CA ALA A 42 55.38 -123.69 13.38
C ALA A 42 56.44 -122.64 13.76
N LEU A 43 57.65 -123.07 14.13
CA LEU A 43 58.78 -122.17 14.36
C LEU A 43 59.16 -121.43 13.08
N ARG A 44 59.24 -122.13 11.94
CA ARG A 44 59.51 -121.52 10.63
C ARG A 44 58.45 -120.48 10.28
N GLY A 45 57.17 -120.79 10.46
CA GLY A 45 56.08 -119.84 10.22
C GLY A 45 56.09 -118.62 11.16
N ALA A 46 56.49 -118.80 12.43
CA ALA A 46 56.65 -117.71 13.37
C ALA A 46 57.90 -116.84 13.07
N GLU A 47 59.00 -117.45 12.64
CA GLU A 47 60.21 -116.74 12.19
C GLU A 47 59.96 -115.97 10.89
N GLU A 48 59.23 -116.55 9.94
CA GLU A 48 58.77 -115.88 8.71
C GLU A 48 57.79 -114.74 9.04
N GLY A 49 56.84 -114.95 9.95
CA GLY A 49 55.89 -113.93 10.40
C GLY A 49 56.57 -112.78 11.14
N ARG A 50 57.58 -113.07 11.98
CA ARG A 50 58.41 -112.04 12.62
C ARG A 50 59.22 -111.27 11.58
N GLY A 51 59.84 -111.96 10.62
CA GLY A 51 60.60 -111.32 9.55
C GLY A 51 59.73 -110.40 8.69
N ALA A 52 58.50 -110.81 8.38
CA ALA A 52 57.53 -109.98 7.68
C ALA A 52 57.12 -108.73 8.49
N ALA A 53 56.83 -108.90 9.79
CA ALA A 53 56.47 -107.78 10.66
C ALA A 53 57.63 -106.80 10.90
N GLU A 54 58.87 -107.31 11.04
CA GLU A 54 60.08 -106.47 11.12
C GLU A 54 60.29 -105.68 9.82
N ALA A 55 60.10 -106.31 8.65
CA ALA A 55 60.17 -105.62 7.36
C ALA A 55 59.08 -104.54 7.19
N GLU A 56 57.85 -104.81 7.63
CA GLU A 56 56.76 -103.82 7.64
C GLU A 56 57.05 -102.66 8.59
N LEU A 57 57.62 -102.92 9.77
CA LEU A 57 57.99 -101.88 10.73
C LEU A 57 59.06 -100.95 10.14
N VAL A 58 60.12 -101.50 9.53
CA VAL A 58 61.16 -100.69 8.89
C VAL A 58 60.56 -99.81 7.78
N SER A 59 59.69 -100.38 6.93
CA SER A 59 59.00 -99.62 5.86
C SER A 59 58.10 -98.50 6.42
N ALA A 60 57.41 -98.75 7.52
CA ALA A 60 56.57 -97.75 8.19
C ALA A 60 57.40 -96.63 8.85
N GLU A 61 58.53 -96.96 9.48
CA GLU A 61 59.47 -96.00 10.07
C GLU A 61 60.12 -95.10 9.00
N GLU A 62 60.54 -95.69 7.87
CA GLU A 62 61.05 -94.93 6.71
C GLU A 62 59.97 -93.99 6.15
N SER A 63 58.73 -94.46 6.02
CA SER A 63 57.60 -93.65 5.56
C SER A 63 57.29 -92.49 6.52
N LEU A 64 57.35 -92.73 7.83
CA LEU A 64 57.15 -91.71 8.86
C LEU A 64 58.27 -90.67 8.85
N ALA A 65 59.52 -91.10 8.70
CA ALA A 65 60.67 -90.19 8.58
C ALA A 65 60.55 -89.29 7.36
N GLN A 66 60.15 -89.86 6.22
CA GLN A 66 59.91 -89.11 4.98
C GLN A 66 58.74 -88.13 5.11
N ALA A 67 57.63 -88.54 5.74
CA ALA A 67 56.50 -87.66 6.05
C ALA A 67 56.91 -86.51 7.00
N GLY A 68 57.78 -86.80 7.99
CA GLY A 68 58.31 -85.81 8.91
C GLY A 68 59.19 -84.76 8.23
N GLU A 69 60.06 -85.16 7.30
CA GLU A 69 60.91 -84.24 6.53
C GLU A 69 60.09 -83.37 5.56
N THR A 70 59.12 -83.98 4.86
CA THR A 70 58.20 -83.24 3.97
C THR A 70 57.33 -82.24 4.75
N HIS A 71 56.84 -82.59 5.94
CA HIS A 71 56.11 -81.64 6.79
C HIS A 71 56.99 -80.49 7.27
N ARG A 72 58.24 -80.78 7.72
CA ARG A 72 59.19 -79.75 8.17
C ARG A 72 59.53 -78.76 7.05
N SER A 73 59.84 -79.27 5.86
CA SER A 73 60.14 -78.43 4.70
C SER A 73 58.93 -77.61 4.24
N ALA A 74 57.72 -78.19 4.24
CA ALA A 74 56.48 -77.47 3.93
C ALA A 74 56.17 -76.37 4.96
N ALA A 75 56.37 -76.65 6.25
CA ALA A 75 56.16 -75.66 7.32
C ALA A 75 57.13 -74.48 7.20
N GLU A 76 58.39 -74.74 6.87
CA GLU A 76 59.39 -73.69 6.66
C GLU A 76 59.08 -72.84 5.42
N ALA A 77 58.71 -73.48 4.30
CA ALA A 77 58.28 -72.78 3.09
C ALA A 77 57.05 -71.89 3.37
N ALA A 78 56.07 -72.39 4.14
CA ALA A 78 54.88 -71.62 4.53
C ALA A 78 55.23 -70.42 5.43
N ARG A 79 56.19 -70.58 6.36
CA ARG A 79 56.69 -69.49 7.21
C ARG A 79 57.33 -68.39 6.39
N ILE A 80 58.25 -68.74 5.49
CA ILE A 80 58.92 -67.79 4.58
C ILE A 80 57.89 -67.07 3.70
N ALA A 81 56.92 -67.80 3.13
CA ALA A 81 55.87 -67.21 2.33
C ALA A 81 55.01 -66.21 3.12
N ARG A 82 54.63 -66.53 4.36
CA ARG A 82 53.89 -65.62 5.25
C ARG A 82 54.67 -64.37 5.59
N GLU A 83 55.97 -64.49 5.89
CA GLU A 83 56.81 -63.33 6.17
C GLU A 83 56.98 -62.42 4.94
N ARG A 84 57.18 -63.01 3.75
CA ARG A 84 57.25 -62.27 2.49
C ARG A 84 55.94 -61.54 2.21
N HIS A 85 54.81 -62.20 2.41
CA HIS A 85 53.48 -61.59 2.25
C HIS A 85 53.24 -60.46 3.27
N ALA A 86 53.63 -60.65 4.54
CA ALA A 86 53.51 -59.63 5.57
C ALA A 86 54.39 -58.40 5.28
N ARG A 87 55.63 -58.61 4.79
CA ARG A 87 56.51 -57.52 4.34
C ARG A 87 55.92 -56.77 3.15
N GLY A 88 55.44 -57.51 2.13
CA GLY A 88 54.78 -56.93 0.97
C GLY A 88 53.54 -56.11 1.33
N ASN A 89 52.69 -56.63 2.22
CA ASN A 89 51.48 -55.93 2.67
C ASN A 89 51.80 -54.66 3.47
N ARG A 90 52.85 -54.67 4.31
CA ARG A 90 53.31 -53.45 4.99
C ARG A 90 53.80 -52.39 3.99
N ALA A 91 54.70 -52.77 3.09
CA ALA A 91 55.20 -51.85 2.07
C ALA A 91 54.08 -51.29 1.18
N TRP A 92 53.08 -52.12 0.84
CA TRP A 92 51.90 -51.69 0.10
C TRP A 92 51.05 -50.68 0.89
N ARG A 93 50.81 -50.91 2.18
CA ARG A 93 50.07 -49.97 3.05
C ARG A 93 50.80 -48.63 3.19
N ASP A 94 52.11 -48.66 3.43
CA ASP A 94 52.91 -47.45 3.58
C ASP A 94 52.88 -46.63 2.27
N SER A 95 53.02 -47.31 1.13
CA SER A 95 52.92 -46.67 -0.19
C SER A 95 51.52 -46.13 -0.46
N ALA A 96 50.46 -46.86 -0.07
CA ALA A 96 49.08 -46.41 -0.22
C ALA A 96 48.80 -45.15 0.61
N THR A 97 49.29 -45.09 1.85
CA THR A 97 49.14 -43.89 2.69
C THR A 97 49.87 -42.68 2.13
N GLU A 98 51.04 -42.89 1.52
CA GLU A 98 51.81 -41.81 0.91
C GLU A 98 51.13 -41.29 -0.38
N VAL A 99 50.59 -42.19 -1.20
CA VAL A 99 49.78 -41.81 -2.37
C VAL A 99 48.54 -41.01 -1.95
N ASP A 100 47.84 -41.44 -0.90
CA ASP A 100 46.68 -40.70 -0.38
C ASP A 100 47.05 -39.32 0.16
N ARG A 101 48.21 -39.18 0.82
CA ARG A 101 48.73 -37.89 1.31
C ARG A 101 49.00 -36.94 0.15
N LEU A 102 49.79 -37.38 -0.82
CA LEU A 102 50.15 -36.57 -2.00
C LEU A 102 48.92 -36.18 -2.82
N ARG A 103 47.92 -37.08 -2.92
CA ARG A 103 46.67 -36.79 -3.59
C ARG A 103 45.90 -35.66 -2.90
N ARG A 104 45.83 -35.66 -1.57
CA ARG A 104 45.16 -34.58 -0.82
C ARG A 104 45.86 -33.23 -1.00
N GLU A 105 47.18 -33.22 -0.98
CA GLU A 105 47.98 -32.00 -1.22
C GLU A 105 47.70 -31.43 -2.62
N SER A 106 47.72 -32.27 -3.65
CA SER A 106 47.39 -31.85 -5.02
C SER A 106 45.94 -31.33 -5.14
N GLU A 107 44.97 -31.98 -4.49
CA GLU A 107 43.58 -31.54 -4.49
C GLU A 107 43.39 -30.18 -3.78
N GLU A 108 44.17 -29.90 -2.75
CA GLU A 108 44.17 -28.60 -2.04
C GLU A 108 44.78 -27.49 -2.91
N GLU A 109 45.90 -27.76 -3.57
CA GLU A 109 46.53 -26.83 -4.50
C GLU A 109 45.60 -26.49 -5.69
N ASP A 110 44.95 -27.52 -6.27
CA ASP A 110 44.00 -27.33 -7.36
C ASP A 110 42.81 -26.47 -6.94
N ARG A 111 42.27 -26.67 -5.72
CA ARG A 111 41.19 -25.83 -5.18
C ARG A 111 41.64 -24.38 -5.00
N ALA A 112 42.83 -24.16 -4.46
CA ALA A 112 43.36 -22.81 -4.26
C ALA A 112 43.57 -22.09 -5.61
N ARG A 113 44.08 -22.82 -6.62
CA ARG A 113 44.25 -22.31 -7.98
C ARG A 113 42.92 -21.93 -8.62
N LEU A 114 41.91 -22.81 -8.54
CA LEU A 114 40.59 -22.57 -9.10
C LEU A 114 39.88 -21.39 -8.44
N ASP A 115 39.99 -21.21 -7.12
CA ASP A 115 39.42 -20.04 -6.45
C ASP A 115 40.10 -18.74 -6.91
N LEU A 116 41.42 -18.74 -7.07
CA LEU A 116 42.15 -17.59 -7.58
C LEU A 116 41.73 -17.24 -9.01
N GLU A 117 41.64 -18.23 -9.90
CA GLU A 117 41.17 -18.03 -11.29
C GLU A 117 39.75 -17.47 -11.32
N ARG A 118 38.85 -17.99 -10.48
CA ARG A 118 37.48 -17.48 -10.37
C ARG A 118 37.46 -16.01 -9.92
N ARG A 119 38.26 -15.65 -8.91
CA ARG A 119 38.34 -14.26 -8.39
C ARG A 119 38.91 -13.30 -9.42
N ILE A 120 39.92 -13.73 -10.18
CA ILE A 120 40.49 -12.93 -11.28
C ILE A 120 39.43 -12.72 -12.37
N GLY A 121 38.77 -13.79 -12.83
CA GLY A 121 37.73 -13.68 -13.86
C GLY A 121 36.55 -12.80 -13.44
N GLU A 122 36.16 -12.84 -12.16
CA GLU A 122 35.14 -11.94 -11.62
C GLU A 122 35.60 -10.47 -11.64
N ALA A 123 36.85 -10.20 -11.23
CA ALA A 123 37.41 -8.86 -11.28
C ALA A 123 37.52 -8.33 -12.71
N GLU A 124 37.98 -9.15 -13.66
CA GLU A 124 38.07 -8.81 -15.08
C GLU A 124 36.68 -8.49 -15.67
N ARG A 125 35.66 -9.25 -15.30
CA ARG A 125 34.28 -8.99 -15.71
C ARG A 125 33.77 -7.65 -15.18
N ILE A 126 34.02 -7.34 -13.90
CA ILE A 126 33.61 -6.06 -13.31
C ILE A 126 34.27 -4.87 -14.03
N VAL A 127 35.56 -4.97 -14.35
CA VAL A 127 36.30 -3.92 -15.06
C VAL A 127 35.80 -3.76 -16.50
N SER A 128 35.58 -4.87 -17.21
CA SER A 128 35.13 -4.84 -18.60
C SER A 128 33.67 -4.42 -18.75
N GLU A 129 32.74 -5.04 -18.02
CA GLU A 129 31.31 -4.76 -18.16
C GLU A 129 30.89 -3.51 -17.37
N GLY A 130 31.42 -3.33 -16.16
CA GLY A 130 31.03 -2.24 -15.27
C GLY A 130 31.71 -0.91 -15.59
N HIS A 131 32.95 -0.95 -16.08
CA HIS A 131 33.75 0.25 -16.36
C HIS A 131 34.16 0.41 -17.83
N ALA A 132 33.71 -0.49 -18.72
CA ALA A 132 34.03 -0.45 -20.15
C ALA A 132 35.54 -0.34 -20.46
N MET A 133 36.37 -0.96 -19.62
CA MET A 133 37.84 -0.91 -19.69
C MET A 133 38.43 -2.31 -19.82
N ARG A 134 39.58 -2.46 -20.50
CA ARG A 134 40.28 -3.75 -20.51
C ARG A 134 41.04 -3.94 -19.19
N PRO A 135 41.08 -5.15 -18.61
CA PRO A 135 41.82 -5.41 -17.36
C PRO A 135 43.29 -5.03 -17.42
N GLU A 136 43.94 -5.29 -18.56
CA GLU A 136 45.34 -4.91 -18.82
C GLU A 136 45.56 -3.40 -18.70
N ASP A 137 44.65 -2.60 -19.25
CA ASP A 137 44.71 -1.14 -19.22
C ASP A 137 44.46 -0.61 -17.79
N ALA A 138 43.56 -1.27 -17.04
CA ALA A 138 43.29 -0.93 -15.65
C ALA A 138 44.52 -1.17 -14.77
N VAL A 139 45.22 -2.29 -14.94
CA VAL A 139 46.48 -2.58 -14.22
C VAL A 139 47.59 -1.62 -14.65
N ALA A 140 47.71 -1.32 -15.94
CA ALA A 140 48.69 -0.38 -16.46
C ALA A 140 48.46 1.07 -15.98
N SER A 141 47.22 1.41 -15.60
CA SER A 141 46.88 2.73 -15.06
C SER A 141 47.25 2.92 -13.58
N LEU A 142 47.66 1.86 -12.88
CA LEU A 142 48.05 1.93 -11.47
C LEU A 142 49.42 2.63 -11.33
N GLY A 143 49.48 3.64 -10.47
CA GLY A 143 50.73 4.34 -10.15
C GLY A 143 51.55 3.63 -9.07
N GLU A 144 52.76 4.10 -8.81
CA GLU A 144 53.63 3.55 -7.75
C GLU A 144 53.03 3.65 -6.34
N GLU A 145 52.09 4.58 -6.13
CA GLU A 145 51.38 4.77 -4.86
C GLU A 145 50.16 3.83 -4.69
N ASP A 146 49.66 3.23 -5.77
CA ASP A 146 48.47 2.36 -5.79
C ASP A 146 48.80 0.93 -5.30
N SER A 147 49.29 0.83 -4.07
CA SER A 147 49.39 -0.45 -3.35
C SER A 147 48.01 -1.04 -3.06
N VAL A 148 47.94 -2.37 -2.89
CA VAL A 148 46.69 -3.07 -2.50
C VAL A 148 46.03 -2.42 -1.28
N GLU A 149 46.81 -2.06 -0.26
CA GLU A 149 46.32 -1.45 0.97
C GLU A 149 45.76 -0.02 0.73
N SER A 150 46.38 0.75 -0.16
CA SER A 150 45.90 2.10 -0.52
C SER A 150 44.57 2.04 -1.28
N LEU A 151 44.45 1.10 -2.23
CA LEU A 151 43.25 0.89 -3.04
C LEU A 151 42.08 0.40 -2.18
N GLN A 152 42.34 -0.50 -1.23
CA GLN A 152 41.35 -0.95 -0.25
C GLN A 152 40.84 0.22 0.60
N ARG A 153 41.73 1.05 1.14
CA ARG A 153 41.34 2.25 1.90
C ARG A 153 40.51 3.21 1.07
N ARG A 154 40.87 3.41 -0.21
CA ARG A 154 40.11 4.26 -1.14
C ARG A 154 38.72 3.69 -1.42
N SER A 155 38.62 2.37 -1.66
CA SER A 155 37.35 1.67 -1.83
C SER A 155 36.45 1.83 -0.60
N ASP A 156 36.97 1.57 0.60
CA ASP A 156 36.23 1.71 1.85
C ASP A 156 35.72 3.14 2.07
N LEU A 157 36.52 4.14 1.73
CA LEU A 157 36.12 5.56 1.80
C LEU A 157 34.97 5.86 0.82
N VAL A 158 35.05 5.36 -0.42
CA VAL A 158 34.00 5.54 -1.43
C VAL A 158 32.72 4.84 -1.00
N VAL A 159 32.80 3.61 -0.48
CA VAL A 159 31.64 2.87 0.05
C VAL A 159 30.98 3.63 1.20
N ARG A 160 31.77 4.20 2.13
CA ARG A 160 31.24 5.04 3.21
C ARG A 160 30.56 6.30 2.67
N ARG A 161 31.16 6.99 1.70
CA ARG A 161 30.57 8.18 1.06
C ARG A 161 29.27 7.84 0.33
N LEU A 162 29.22 6.70 -0.35
CA LEU A 162 28.00 6.22 -1.00
C LEU A 162 26.88 5.95 0.03
N GLY A 163 27.24 5.40 1.20
CA GLY A 163 26.30 5.24 2.31
C GLY A 163 25.73 6.55 2.85
N LEU A 164 26.49 7.65 2.82
CA LEU A 164 26.03 8.98 3.26
C LEU A 164 25.00 9.61 2.32
N LEU A 165 24.99 9.25 1.03
CA LEU A 165 23.99 9.73 0.07
C LEU A 165 22.58 9.19 0.37
N GLY A 166 22.46 8.18 1.22
CA GLY A 166 21.19 7.58 1.60
C GLY A 166 20.53 6.85 0.44
N ARG A 167 19.22 6.61 0.55
CA ARG A 167 18.46 5.92 -0.49
C ARG A 167 18.13 6.90 -1.62
N VAL A 168 18.64 6.65 -2.81
CA VAL A 168 18.34 7.43 -4.01
C VAL A 168 16.92 7.11 -4.48
N ASN A 169 16.06 8.13 -4.58
CA ASN A 169 14.72 7.98 -5.15
C ASN A 169 14.80 8.01 -6.69
N LEU A 170 14.75 6.84 -7.32
CA LEU A 170 14.77 6.72 -8.79
C LEU A 170 13.50 7.28 -9.45
N LEU A 171 12.38 7.39 -8.70
CA LEU A 171 11.11 7.92 -9.21
C LEU A 171 11.05 9.46 -9.20
N ALA A 172 12.01 10.12 -8.55
CA ALA A 172 11.99 11.57 -8.33
C ALA A 172 11.88 12.38 -9.64
N VAL A 173 12.51 11.90 -10.72
CA VAL A 173 12.44 12.58 -12.03
C VAL A 173 11.03 12.55 -12.60
N GLY A 174 10.36 11.40 -12.54
CA GLY A 174 8.97 11.26 -13.01
C GLY A 174 7.99 12.01 -12.13
N GLU A 175 8.16 11.96 -10.81
CA GLU A 175 7.33 12.71 -9.86
C GLU A 175 7.45 14.23 -10.06
N LEU A 176 8.67 14.74 -10.29
CA LEU A 176 8.90 16.15 -10.58
C LEU A 176 8.18 16.58 -11.86
N GLN A 177 8.28 15.78 -12.93
CA GLN A 177 7.59 16.07 -14.20
C GLN A 177 6.07 16.08 -14.04
N ALA A 178 5.51 15.11 -13.32
CA ALA A 178 4.07 15.05 -13.05
C ALA A 178 3.61 16.25 -12.19
N LEU A 179 4.40 16.63 -11.19
CA LEU A 179 4.11 17.78 -10.34
C LEU A 179 4.17 19.10 -11.12
N GLN A 180 5.16 19.26 -12.00
CA GLN A 180 5.29 20.41 -12.89
C GLN A 180 4.08 20.52 -13.83
N TYR A 181 3.67 19.43 -14.47
CA TYR A 181 2.48 19.43 -15.32
C TYR A 181 1.22 19.88 -14.55
N ARG A 182 1.02 19.33 -13.35
CA ARG A 182 -0.11 19.71 -12.50
C ARG A 182 -0.03 21.17 -12.06
N HIS A 183 1.15 21.65 -11.71
CA HIS A 183 1.37 23.05 -11.36
C HIS A 183 0.97 23.97 -12.52
N ASP A 184 1.50 23.72 -13.71
CA ASP A 184 1.26 24.57 -14.88
C ASP A 184 -0.19 24.53 -15.35
N PHE A 185 -0.88 23.41 -15.14
CA PHE A 185 -2.33 23.32 -15.34
C PHE A 185 -3.10 24.19 -14.33
N MET A 186 -2.81 24.03 -13.03
CA MET A 186 -3.51 24.80 -11.98
C MET A 186 -3.26 26.31 -12.08
N VAL A 187 -2.06 26.73 -12.51
CA VAL A 187 -1.75 28.15 -12.74
C VAL A 187 -2.62 28.73 -13.85
N ARG A 188 -2.75 28.02 -14.98
CA ARG A 188 -3.61 28.44 -16.10
C ARG A 188 -5.07 28.58 -15.68
N GLU A 189 -5.63 27.56 -15.03
CA GLU A 189 -7.01 27.60 -14.53
C GLU A 189 -7.25 28.75 -13.55
N LEU A 190 -6.26 29.02 -12.67
CA LEU A 190 -6.34 30.12 -11.72
C LEU A 190 -6.34 31.49 -12.41
N GLU A 191 -5.54 31.65 -13.46
CA GLU A 191 -5.49 32.88 -14.25
C GLU A 191 -6.81 33.10 -14.99
N ASP A 192 -7.41 32.06 -15.56
CA ASP A 192 -8.71 32.12 -16.23
C ASP A 192 -9.83 32.53 -15.27
N VAL A 193 -9.91 31.91 -14.08
CA VAL A 193 -10.89 32.29 -13.04
C VAL A 193 -10.69 33.74 -12.58
N ARG A 194 -9.44 34.18 -12.44
CA ARG A 194 -9.12 35.57 -12.09
C ARG A 194 -9.48 36.53 -13.22
N GLY A 195 -9.39 36.11 -14.48
CA GLY A 195 -9.86 36.84 -15.66
C GLY A 195 -11.38 37.01 -15.61
N ALA A 196 -12.11 35.89 -15.56
CA ALA A 196 -13.58 35.90 -15.50
C ALA A 196 -14.13 36.74 -14.35
N ARG A 197 -13.48 36.73 -13.17
CA ARG A 197 -13.88 37.59 -12.05
C ARG A 197 -13.76 39.08 -12.38
N ARG A 198 -12.69 39.49 -13.06
CA ARG A 198 -12.50 40.90 -13.46
C ARG A 198 -13.57 41.31 -14.46
N ASP A 199 -13.81 40.49 -15.47
CA ASP A 199 -14.83 40.75 -16.50
C ASP A 199 -16.23 40.88 -15.87
N LEU A 200 -16.57 40.03 -14.89
CA LEU A 200 -17.84 40.13 -14.17
C LEU A 200 -17.94 41.39 -13.31
N GLN A 201 -16.84 41.84 -12.70
CA GLN A 201 -16.81 43.09 -11.93
C GLN A 201 -17.03 44.30 -12.84
N ASP A 202 -16.47 44.29 -14.05
CA ASP A 202 -16.67 45.35 -15.04
C ASP A 202 -18.13 45.38 -15.51
N VAL A 203 -18.74 44.21 -15.76
CA VAL A 203 -20.18 44.12 -16.11
C VAL A 203 -21.06 44.66 -14.98
N ILE A 204 -20.77 44.34 -13.71
CA ILE A 204 -21.52 44.86 -12.57
C ILE A 204 -21.40 46.39 -12.52
N ALA A 205 -20.19 46.94 -12.66
CA ALA A 205 -19.98 48.39 -12.66
C ALA A 205 -20.71 49.10 -13.80
N ASP A 206 -20.77 48.48 -14.98
CA ASP A 206 -21.51 49.01 -16.13
C ASP A 206 -23.02 49.00 -15.90
N VAL A 207 -23.55 47.94 -15.29
CA VAL A 207 -24.96 47.83 -14.92
C VAL A 207 -25.30 48.87 -13.84
N ASP A 208 -24.50 48.99 -12.79
CA ASP A 208 -24.72 49.95 -11.70
C ASP A 208 -24.73 51.39 -12.22
N ARG A 209 -23.79 51.74 -13.12
CA ARG A 209 -23.79 53.04 -13.79
C ARG A 209 -25.07 53.28 -14.57
N ARG A 210 -25.57 52.28 -15.29
CA ARG A 210 -26.82 52.40 -16.04
C ARG A 210 -28.04 52.53 -15.13
N ILE A 211 -28.06 51.82 -14.00
CA ILE A 211 -29.13 51.94 -13.00
C ILE A 211 -29.10 53.34 -12.38
N ALA A 212 -27.93 53.86 -12.03
CA ALA A 212 -27.77 55.21 -11.50
C ALA A 212 -28.30 56.29 -12.46
N GLU A 213 -27.93 56.23 -13.74
CA GLU A 213 -28.45 57.14 -14.78
C GLU A 213 -29.99 57.10 -14.88
N LEU A 214 -30.57 55.89 -14.86
CA LEU A 214 -32.03 55.71 -14.94
C LEU A 214 -32.73 56.21 -13.67
N PHE A 215 -32.11 55.99 -12.51
CA PHE A 215 -32.62 56.47 -11.23
C PHE A 215 -32.59 58.00 -11.16
N GLU A 216 -31.46 58.63 -11.48
CA GLU A 216 -31.33 60.09 -11.47
C GLU A 216 -32.34 60.76 -12.40
N ALA A 217 -32.47 60.24 -13.64
CA ALA A 217 -33.47 60.74 -14.58
C ALA A 217 -34.90 60.61 -14.01
N ALA A 218 -35.24 59.43 -13.48
CA ALA A 218 -36.56 59.21 -12.87
C ALA A 218 -36.78 60.10 -11.63
N PHE A 219 -35.77 60.28 -10.79
CA PHE A 219 -35.84 61.14 -9.62
C PHE A 219 -36.10 62.59 -10.00
N HIS A 220 -35.41 63.11 -11.01
CA HIS A 220 -35.62 64.47 -11.51
C HIS A 220 -37.03 64.66 -12.07
N ASP A 221 -37.53 63.70 -12.84
CA ASP A 221 -38.90 63.73 -13.39
C ASP A 221 -39.95 63.75 -12.25
N VAL A 222 -39.79 62.87 -11.26
CA VAL A 222 -40.69 62.79 -10.09
C VAL A 222 -40.59 64.05 -9.23
N ALA A 223 -39.39 64.60 -9.01
CA ALA A 223 -39.20 65.81 -8.22
C ALA A 223 -39.84 67.05 -8.87
N ALA A 224 -39.76 67.16 -10.21
CA ALA A 224 -40.42 68.21 -10.97
C ALA A 224 -41.95 68.07 -10.91
N ALA A 225 -42.48 66.86 -11.14
CA ALA A 225 -43.90 66.57 -11.05
C ALA A 225 -44.45 66.82 -9.63
N PHE A 226 -43.72 66.42 -8.59
CA PHE A 226 -44.09 66.64 -7.19
C PHE A 226 -44.18 68.11 -6.86
N SER A 227 -43.19 68.91 -7.25
CA SER A 227 -43.18 70.35 -7.00
C SER A 227 -44.39 71.05 -7.65
N GLY A 228 -44.74 70.67 -8.88
CA GLY A 228 -45.90 71.20 -9.60
C GLY A 228 -47.24 70.78 -8.96
N LEU A 229 -47.44 69.48 -8.74
CA LEU A 229 -48.66 68.94 -8.13
C LEU A 229 -48.89 69.46 -6.71
N PHE A 230 -47.82 69.59 -5.92
CA PHE A 230 -47.91 70.11 -4.56
C PHE A 230 -48.37 71.57 -4.54
N ALA A 231 -47.88 72.40 -5.46
CA ALA A 231 -48.31 73.80 -5.58
C ALA A 231 -49.79 73.93 -6.01
N THR A 232 -50.30 73.00 -6.83
CA THR A 232 -51.72 72.93 -7.21
C THR A 232 -52.60 72.50 -6.04
N LEU A 233 -52.18 71.46 -5.29
CA LEU A 233 -52.94 70.93 -4.15
C LEU A 233 -52.87 71.83 -2.90
N PHE A 234 -51.81 72.64 -2.77
CA PHE A 234 -51.64 73.59 -1.67
C PHE A 234 -51.31 74.99 -2.23
N PRO A 235 -52.31 75.85 -2.46
CA PRO A 235 -52.07 77.21 -2.93
C PRO A 235 -51.12 77.97 -2.00
N GLY A 236 -49.97 78.43 -2.53
CA GLY A 236 -48.91 79.09 -1.76
C GLY A 236 -48.02 78.16 -0.93
N GLY A 237 -48.12 76.84 -1.14
CA GLY A 237 -47.23 75.83 -0.57
C GLY A 237 -46.11 75.42 -1.52
N GLU A 238 -45.03 74.87 -0.96
CA GLU A 238 -43.88 74.35 -1.70
C GLU A 238 -43.55 72.91 -1.26
N GLY A 239 -43.44 72.00 -2.22
CA GLY A 239 -42.96 70.63 -2.01
C GLY A 239 -41.60 70.44 -2.70
N ARG A 240 -40.68 69.71 -2.06
CA ARG A 240 -39.37 69.37 -2.65
C ARG A 240 -38.99 67.94 -2.27
N LEU A 241 -38.35 67.24 -3.21
CA LEU A 241 -37.68 65.96 -2.96
C LEU A 241 -36.17 66.19 -2.92
N THR A 242 -35.51 65.60 -1.94
CA THR A 242 -34.05 65.68 -1.77
C THR A 242 -33.47 64.31 -1.48
N LEU A 243 -32.32 63.99 -2.07
CA LEU A 243 -31.56 62.80 -1.73
C LEU A 243 -30.77 63.06 -0.43
N THR A 244 -30.68 62.05 0.44
CA THR A 244 -29.86 62.15 1.66
C THR A 244 -28.37 62.20 1.35
N ASP A 245 -27.96 61.52 0.27
CA ASP A 245 -26.58 61.49 -0.22
C ASP A 245 -26.58 61.63 -1.76
N PRO A 246 -26.20 62.79 -2.31
CA PRO A 246 -26.15 62.98 -3.76
C PRO A 246 -25.03 62.19 -4.46
N ASP A 247 -23.98 61.77 -3.73
CA ASP A 247 -22.80 61.13 -4.32
C ASP A 247 -22.96 59.60 -4.45
N ASP A 248 -23.96 59.01 -3.79
CA ASP A 248 -24.37 57.61 -3.94
C ASP A 248 -25.90 57.49 -4.15
N PRO A 249 -26.38 57.69 -5.39
CA PRO A 249 -27.81 57.65 -5.69
C PRO A 249 -28.48 56.29 -5.40
N LEU A 250 -27.71 55.19 -5.41
CA LEU A 250 -28.25 53.84 -5.20
C LEU A 250 -28.36 53.49 -3.71
N GLY A 251 -27.48 54.04 -2.87
CA GLY A 251 -27.54 53.91 -1.41
C GLY A 251 -28.33 55.00 -0.69
N ALA A 252 -28.64 56.11 -1.37
CA ALA A 252 -29.33 57.26 -0.79
C ALA A 252 -30.80 57.01 -0.45
N GLY A 253 -31.24 57.58 0.68
CA GLY A 253 -32.65 57.75 0.99
C GLY A 253 -33.26 58.95 0.28
N ILE A 254 -34.58 58.94 0.12
CA ILE A 254 -35.35 60.07 -0.41
C ILE A 254 -36.06 60.77 0.76
N GLU A 255 -35.74 62.06 0.97
CA GLU A 255 -36.45 62.92 1.91
C GLU A 255 -37.51 63.75 1.17
N VAL A 256 -38.70 63.81 1.78
CA VAL A 256 -39.84 64.59 1.28
C VAL A 256 -40.03 65.81 2.16
N GLU A 257 -39.72 66.99 1.61
CA GLU A 257 -39.98 68.27 2.24
C GLU A 257 -41.32 68.83 1.75
N ALA A 258 -42.18 69.22 2.69
CA ALA A 258 -43.51 69.74 2.38
C ALA A 258 -43.80 70.99 3.25
N ARG A 259 -44.11 72.11 2.58
CA ARG A 259 -44.44 73.39 3.22
C ARG A 259 -45.85 73.81 2.81
N PRO A 260 -46.88 73.56 3.64
CA PRO A 260 -48.22 74.11 3.41
C PRO A 260 -48.22 75.63 3.65
N GLY A 261 -49.06 76.36 2.91
CA GLY A 261 -49.10 77.84 2.89
C GLY A 261 -48.88 78.52 4.24
N GLY A 262 -47.76 79.25 4.35
CA GLY A 262 -47.42 80.06 5.53
C GLY A 262 -46.64 79.35 6.67
N LYS A 263 -46.30 78.05 6.57
CA LYS A 263 -45.55 77.32 7.62
C LYS A 263 -44.19 76.78 7.13
N ARG A 264 -43.16 76.90 7.97
CA ARG A 264 -41.82 76.31 7.75
C ARG A 264 -41.76 74.85 8.25
N VAL A 265 -42.53 73.95 7.63
CA VAL A 265 -42.44 72.52 7.98
C VAL A 265 -41.38 71.84 7.12
N LYS A 266 -40.49 71.03 7.73
CA LYS A 266 -39.35 70.39 7.05
C LYS A 266 -39.48 68.86 6.89
N ARG A 267 -40.38 68.20 7.61
CA ARG A 267 -40.57 66.74 7.57
C ARG A 267 -42.05 66.38 7.61
N LEU A 268 -42.45 65.36 6.84
CA LEU A 268 -43.83 64.86 6.75
C LEU A 268 -44.46 64.47 8.10
N SER A 269 -43.63 64.06 9.07
CA SER A 269 -44.08 63.66 10.42
C SER A 269 -44.65 64.80 11.26
N LEU A 270 -44.41 66.06 10.86
CA LEU A 270 -44.83 67.26 11.58
C LEU A 270 -46.11 67.90 11.00
N LEU A 271 -46.74 67.27 10.00
CA LEU A 271 -47.98 67.73 9.37
C LEU A 271 -49.23 67.21 10.09
N SER A 272 -50.36 67.90 9.92
CA SER A 272 -51.66 67.39 10.39
C SER A 272 -52.07 66.13 9.62
N GLY A 273 -53.00 65.33 10.19
CA GLY A 273 -53.41 64.04 9.60
C GLY A 273 -53.88 64.15 8.15
N GLY A 274 -54.72 65.15 7.83
CA GLY A 274 -55.20 65.40 6.47
C GLY A 274 -54.13 65.95 5.53
N GLU A 275 -53.28 66.87 5.99
CA GLU A 275 -52.16 67.40 5.21
C GLU A 275 -51.12 66.33 4.88
N ARG A 276 -50.86 65.41 5.81
CA ARG A 276 -49.95 64.28 5.61
C ARG A 276 -50.50 63.31 4.56
N SER A 277 -51.79 62.99 4.62
CA SER A 277 -52.45 62.13 3.62
C SER A 277 -52.42 62.77 2.23
N LEU A 278 -52.73 64.07 2.13
CA LEU A 278 -52.71 64.76 0.84
C LEU A 278 -51.29 64.92 0.29
N ALA A 279 -50.28 65.17 1.14
CA ALA A 279 -48.88 65.20 0.73
C ALA A 279 -48.37 63.83 0.24
N ALA A 280 -48.79 62.74 0.87
CA ALA A 280 -48.48 61.38 0.43
C ALA A 280 -49.16 61.06 -0.92
N LEU A 281 -50.42 61.47 -1.11
CA LEU A 281 -51.11 61.35 -2.39
C LEU A 281 -50.42 62.18 -3.48
N ALA A 282 -50.00 63.41 -3.17
CA ALA A 282 -49.25 64.25 -4.11
C ALA A 282 -47.96 63.56 -4.58
N LEU A 283 -47.24 62.87 -3.68
CA LEU A 283 -46.07 62.08 -4.04
C LEU A 283 -46.43 60.90 -4.96
N LEU A 284 -47.50 60.17 -4.65
CA LEU A 284 -47.97 59.06 -5.49
C LEU A 284 -48.35 59.55 -6.89
N PHE A 285 -49.12 60.63 -7.01
CA PHE A 285 -49.45 61.22 -8.32
C PHE A 285 -48.22 61.75 -9.06
N ALA A 286 -47.21 62.27 -8.36
CA ALA A 286 -45.95 62.68 -8.98
C ALA A 286 -45.23 61.49 -9.61
N VAL A 287 -45.18 60.35 -8.89
CA VAL A 287 -44.65 59.09 -9.43
C VAL A 287 -45.45 58.63 -10.65
N PHE A 288 -46.78 58.69 -10.58
CA PHE A 288 -47.66 58.28 -11.68
C PHE A 288 -47.52 59.18 -12.91
N THR A 289 -47.27 60.47 -12.71
CA THR A 289 -47.06 61.43 -13.80
C THR A 289 -45.71 61.21 -14.48
N ALA A 290 -44.66 60.93 -13.71
CA ALA A 290 -43.34 60.62 -14.26
C ALA A 290 -43.29 59.24 -14.95
N ARG A 291 -44.08 58.27 -14.46
CA ARG A 291 -44.16 56.91 -14.98
C ARG A 291 -45.62 56.48 -15.14
N PRO A 292 -46.27 56.84 -16.27
CA PRO A 292 -47.66 56.51 -16.50
C PRO A 292 -47.86 55.01 -16.69
N SER A 293 -48.83 54.47 -15.96
CA SER A 293 -49.34 53.10 -16.08
C SER A 293 -50.64 53.10 -16.87
N PRO A 294 -51.01 51.97 -17.51
CA PRO A 294 -52.25 51.88 -18.28
C PRO A 294 -53.50 52.14 -17.44
N PHE A 295 -53.51 51.69 -16.17
CA PHE A 295 -54.58 51.95 -15.22
C PHE A 295 -54.05 52.05 -13.79
N TYR A 296 -54.84 52.68 -12.93
CA TYR A 296 -54.59 52.83 -11.50
C TYR A 296 -55.82 52.40 -10.71
N LEU A 297 -55.62 51.66 -9.63
CA LEU A 297 -56.66 51.27 -8.68
C LEU A 297 -56.36 51.95 -7.34
N MET A 298 -57.34 52.70 -6.84
CA MET A 298 -57.27 53.40 -5.56
C MET A 298 -58.40 52.90 -4.67
N ASP A 299 -58.08 52.37 -3.51
CA ASP A 299 -59.06 51.82 -2.56
C ASP A 299 -59.13 52.70 -1.31
N GLU A 300 -60.27 53.40 -1.15
CA GLU A 300 -60.59 54.31 -0.04
C GLU A 300 -59.47 55.30 0.34
N VAL A 301 -58.68 55.72 -0.64
CA VAL A 301 -57.50 56.59 -0.42
C VAL A 301 -57.87 57.97 0.11
N GLU A 302 -59.13 58.38 -0.09
CA GLU A 302 -59.68 59.65 0.29
C GLU A 302 -60.37 59.66 1.67
N ALA A 303 -60.46 58.52 2.36
CA ALA A 303 -61.16 58.40 3.65
C ALA A 303 -60.58 59.29 4.76
N ALA A 304 -59.30 59.68 4.63
CA ALA A 304 -58.61 60.57 5.57
C ALA A 304 -58.59 62.05 5.16
N LEU A 305 -59.25 62.41 4.05
CA LEU A 305 -59.31 63.78 3.53
C LEU A 305 -60.58 64.49 4.02
N ASP A 306 -60.46 65.78 4.34
CA ASP A 306 -61.60 66.64 4.60
C ASP A 306 -62.26 67.11 3.28
N ASP A 307 -63.43 67.75 3.36
CA ASP A 307 -64.20 68.19 2.19
C ASP A 307 -63.44 69.13 1.25
N VAL A 308 -62.49 69.92 1.78
CA VAL A 308 -61.71 70.88 1.00
C VAL A 308 -60.58 70.16 0.26
N ASN A 309 -59.85 69.29 0.94
CA ASN A 309 -58.75 68.52 0.37
C ASN A 309 -59.26 67.41 -0.57
N LEU A 310 -60.45 66.86 -0.32
CA LEU A 310 -61.14 65.93 -1.20
C LEU A 310 -61.42 66.56 -2.58
N THR A 311 -61.94 67.78 -2.62
CA THR A 311 -62.18 68.49 -3.89
C THR A 311 -60.87 68.68 -4.67
N ARG A 312 -59.78 69.06 -4.00
CA ARG A 312 -58.46 69.24 -4.64
C ARG A 312 -57.90 67.93 -5.19
N PHE A 313 -58.04 66.84 -4.44
CA PHE A 313 -57.68 65.50 -4.90
C PHE A 313 -58.47 65.11 -6.16
N LEU A 314 -59.78 65.35 -6.17
CA LEU A 314 -60.64 65.02 -7.31
C LEU A 314 -60.31 65.83 -8.57
N GLU A 315 -59.94 67.11 -8.41
CA GLU A 315 -59.45 67.94 -9.52
C GLU A 315 -58.13 67.41 -10.10
N ALA A 316 -57.18 67.04 -9.24
CA ALA A 316 -55.92 66.44 -9.68
C ALA A 316 -56.14 65.08 -10.37
N ALA A 317 -57.01 64.23 -9.81
CA ALA A 317 -57.39 62.94 -10.38
C ALA A 317 -58.06 63.10 -11.75
N LYS A 318 -58.94 64.10 -11.92
CA LYS A 318 -59.55 64.44 -13.23
C LYS A 318 -58.50 64.85 -14.27
N GLY A 319 -57.52 65.67 -13.88
CA GLY A 319 -56.41 66.03 -14.77
C GLY A 319 -55.62 64.81 -15.24
N PHE A 320 -55.43 63.84 -14.34
CA PHE A 320 -54.70 62.60 -14.63
C PHE A 320 -55.54 61.57 -15.42
N ALA A 321 -56.86 61.57 -15.25
CA ALA A 321 -57.80 60.72 -15.98
C ALA A 321 -57.82 61.00 -17.50
N ALA A 322 -57.30 62.15 -17.94
CA ALA A 322 -57.12 62.47 -19.36
C ALA A 322 -56.07 61.58 -20.06
N THR A 323 -55.11 61.04 -19.32
CA THR A 323 -53.99 60.26 -19.88
C THR A 323 -53.98 58.80 -19.44
N SER A 324 -54.61 58.46 -18.31
CA SER A 324 -54.61 57.11 -17.73
C SER A 324 -55.97 56.74 -17.15
N GLN A 325 -56.32 55.45 -17.16
CA GLN A 325 -57.56 54.98 -16.55
C GLN A 325 -57.45 54.94 -15.03
N ILE A 326 -58.43 55.51 -14.31
CA ILE A 326 -58.46 55.49 -12.84
C ILE A 326 -59.71 54.75 -12.37
N LEU A 327 -59.50 53.75 -11.51
CA LEU A 327 -60.55 53.03 -10.80
C LEU A 327 -60.46 53.43 -9.32
N ILE A 328 -61.52 54.02 -8.78
CA ILE A 328 -61.58 54.43 -7.37
C ILE A 328 -62.67 53.63 -6.68
N VAL A 329 -62.32 52.90 -5.63
CA VAL A 329 -63.26 52.26 -4.70
C VAL A 329 -63.47 53.25 -3.56
N THR A 330 -64.71 53.68 -3.39
CA THR A 330 -65.05 54.78 -2.49
C THR A 330 -66.45 54.61 -1.92
N HIS A 331 -66.67 55.12 -0.72
CA HIS A 331 -68.00 55.40 -0.17
C HIS A 331 -68.34 56.91 -0.11
N GLN A 332 -67.44 57.77 -0.59
CA GLN A 332 -67.59 59.23 -0.58
C GLN A 332 -68.45 59.71 -1.75
N LYS A 333 -69.58 60.37 -1.44
CA LYS A 333 -70.54 60.86 -2.44
C LYS A 333 -69.90 61.80 -3.48
N ARG A 334 -69.04 62.71 -3.04
CA ARG A 334 -68.35 63.67 -3.93
C ARG A 334 -67.42 62.99 -4.93
N THR A 335 -66.73 61.93 -4.53
CA THR A 335 -65.90 61.12 -5.42
C THR A 335 -66.76 60.42 -6.46
N MET A 336 -67.90 59.86 -6.05
CA MET A 336 -68.86 59.21 -6.95
C MET A 336 -69.46 60.19 -7.97
N GLU A 337 -69.77 61.42 -7.57
CA GLU A 337 -70.32 62.48 -8.44
C GLU A 337 -69.35 62.92 -9.54
N THR A 338 -68.05 62.69 -9.34
CA THR A 338 -66.98 63.12 -10.26
C THR A 338 -66.66 62.07 -11.33
N ALA A 339 -67.10 60.83 -11.14
CA ALA A 339 -66.77 59.70 -12.00
C ALA A 339 -67.60 59.67 -13.31
N ASP A 340 -67.03 59.10 -14.37
CA ASP A 340 -67.76 58.88 -15.63
C ASP A 340 -68.69 57.66 -15.56
N VAL A 341 -68.27 56.63 -14.82
CA VAL A 341 -68.98 55.35 -14.66
C VAL A 341 -68.88 54.91 -13.21
N LEU A 342 -70.03 54.52 -12.64
CA LEU A 342 -70.13 53.94 -11.31
C LEU A 342 -70.39 52.44 -11.42
N TYR A 343 -69.61 51.67 -10.66
CA TYR A 343 -69.84 50.25 -10.44
C TYR A 343 -70.25 50.04 -8.98
N GLY A 344 -71.53 49.73 -8.76
CA GLY A 344 -72.06 49.38 -7.45
C GLY A 344 -71.97 47.88 -7.20
N VAL A 345 -71.36 47.48 -6.09
CA VAL A 345 -71.33 46.09 -5.64
C VAL A 345 -72.40 45.89 -4.57
N ALA A 346 -73.36 45.01 -4.83
CA ALA A 346 -74.42 44.67 -3.89
C ALA A 346 -74.31 43.19 -3.49
N MET A 347 -74.24 42.90 -2.19
CA MET A 347 -74.30 41.54 -1.68
C MET A 347 -75.76 41.11 -1.47
N ARG A 348 -76.14 39.98 -2.07
CA ARG A 348 -77.42 39.33 -1.81
C ARG A 348 -77.32 38.49 -0.53
N GLY A 349 -78.46 38.14 0.07
CA GLY A 349 -78.51 37.40 1.35
C GLY A 349 -77.93 35.98 1.31
N ASP A 350 -77.52 35.49 0.13
CA ASP A 350 -76.81 34.24 -0.12
C ASP A 350 -75.28 34.37 -0.07
N GLY A 351 -74.75 35.57 0.21
CA GLY A 351 -73.31 35.85 0.27
C GLY A 351 -72.65 36.05 -1.09
N ALA A 352 -73.41 36.03 -2.20
CA ALA A 352 -72.90 36.32 -3.53
C ALA A 352 -72.95 37.83 -3.81
N SER A 353 -71.82 38.37 -4.28
CA SER A 353 -71.72 39.78 -4.73
C SER A 353 -72.19 39.90 -6.19
N THR A 354 -73.13 40.81 -6.45
CA THR A 354 -73.56 41.18 -7.80
C THR A 354 -73.06 42.59 -8.12
N VAL A 355 -72.50 42.78 -9.32
CA VAL A 355 -72.02 44.08 -9.79
C VAL A 355 -73.07 44.73 -10.69
N ILE A 356 -73.39 45.98 -10.41
CA ILE A 356 -74.31 46.82 -11.19
C ILE A 356 -73.50 48.00 -11.72
N SER A 357 -73.61 48.33 -13.02
CA SER A 357 -72.90 49.44 -13.63
C SER A 357 -73.85 50.54 -14.09
N GLN A 358 -73.52 51.80 -13.86
CA GLN A 358 -74.24 52.97 -14.35
C GLN A 358 -73.26 53.99 -14.91
N ARG A 359 -73.47 54.46 -16.14
CA ARG A 359 -72.73 55.59 -16.71
C ARG A 359 -73.42 56.90 -16.29
N LEU A 360 -72.67 57.83 -15.75
CA LEU A 360 -73.15 59.16 -15.41
C LEU A 360 -73.14 60.00 -16.69
N ALA A 361 -74.31 60.44 -17.16
CA ALA A 361 -74.41 61.33 -18.32
C ALA A 361 -74.08 62.77 -17.90
N GLU A 362 -73.34 63.51 -18.73
CA GLU A 362 -73.10 64.94 -18.52
C GLU A 362 -74.44 65.68 -18.38
N VAL A 363 -74.71 66.20 -17.18
CA VAL A 363 -75.82 67.14 -16.98
C VAL A 363 -75.36 68.48 -17.56
N PRO A 364 -76.04 69.02 -18.59
CA PRO A 364 -75.69 70.35 -19.11
C PRO A 364 -75.88 71.36 -17.97
N ALA A 365 -74.84 72.15 -17.69
CA ALA A 365 -74.95 73.27 -16.76
C ALA A 365 -75.99 74.27 -17.31
N VAL A 366 -77.02 74.55 -16.51
CA VAL A 366 -78.02 75.59 -16.76
C VAL A 366 -77.56 76.91 -16.15
#